data_AF-A0A1A8PPS4-F1
#
_entry.id   AF-A0A1A8PPS4-F1
#
_cell.length_a   1.000
_cell.length_b   1.000
_cell.length_c   1.000
_cell.angle_alpha   90.00
_cell.angle_beta   90.00
_cell.angle_gamma   90.00
#
_symmetry.space_group_name_H-M   'P 1'
#
loop_
_entity.id
_entity.type
_entity.pdbx_description
1 polymer ?
#
loop_
_entity_poly.entity_id
_entity_poly.type
_entity_poly.pdbx_seq_one_letter_code
_entity_poly.pdbx_strand_id
1 'polypeptide(L)'
;RYFDLRVAHKPNDPSSDLYFTHVIYTHLTVLETLVSVLSWLNSHPKEIVILVCSHLEGMDDKCHESFIFCLKRLFGSKLCPRKVS
;
A
#
# COMPACT_ATOMS: atom_id res chain seq x y z
N ARG A 1 1.63 8.70 -12.90
CA ARG A 1 1.16 9.39 -11.68
C ARG A 1 2.00 8.94 -10.50
N TYR A 2 2.23 9.80 -9.50
CA TYR A 2 3.09 9.53 -8.35
C TYR A 2 2.34 9.81 -7.05
N PHE A 3 2.40 8.87 -6.10
CA PHE A 3 1.81 9.03 -4.76
C PHE A 3 2.86 8.67 -3.70
N ASP A 4 3.10 9.60 -2.78
CA ASP A 4 3.85 9.35 -1.54
C ASP A 4 2.86 9.04 -0.42
N LEU A 5 2.94 7.82 0.10
CA LEU A 5 2.01 7.23 1.03
C LEU A 5 2.75 6.92 2.33
N ARG A 6 2.50 7.73 3.36
CA ARG A 6 3.02 7.47 4.71
C ARG A 6 2.15 6.43 5.39
N VAL A 7 2.66 5.21 5.55
CA VAL A 7 1.91 4.06 6.05
C VAL A 7 2.27 3.79 7.50
N ALA A 8 1.29 3.47 8.34
CA ALA A 8 1.51 3.09 9.73
C ALA A 8 0.41 2.15 10.25
N HIS A 9 0.75 1.37 11.28
CA HIS A 9 -0.22 0.67 12.12
C HIS A 9 -0.63 1.56 13.30
N LYS A 10 -1.91 1.50 13.69
CA LYS A 10 -2.45 2.32 14.78
C LYS A 10 -2.11 1.70 16.14
N PRO A 11 -1.59 2.49 17.11
CA PRO A 11 -1.39 2.01 18.48
C PRO A 11 -2.71 1.48 19.06
N ASN A 12 -2.64 0.29 19.69
CA ASN A 12 -3.77 -0.39 20.31
C ASN A 12 -4.90 -0.81 19.35
N ASP A 13 -4.66 -0.79 18.04
CA ASP A 13 -5.58 -1.39 17.10
C ASP A 13 -5.44 -2.93 17.17
N PRO A 14 -6.51 -3.67 17.53
CA PRO A 14 -6.44 -5.12 17.62
C PRO A 14 -6.36 -5.80 16.24
N SER A 15 -6.62 -5.07 15.16
CA SER A 15 -6.48 -5.55 13.78
C SER A 15 -5.02 -5.50 13.31
N SER A 16 -4.75 -6.06 12.14
CA SER A 16 -3.48 -5.88 11.42
C SER A 16 -3.59 -4.83 10.31
N ASP A 17 -4.59 -3.95 10.39
CA ASP A 17 -4.86 -2.96 9.35
C ASP A 17 -3.82 -1.85 9.36
N LEU A 18 -3.56 -1.34 8.16
CA LEU A 18 -2.64 -0.24 7.94
C LEU A 18 -3.42 1.00 7.52
N TYR A 19 -2.93 2.16 7.92
CA TYR A 19 -3.54 3.46 7.68
C TYR A 19 -2.52 4.45 7.13
N PHE A 20 -3.00 5.51 6.49
CA PHE A 20 -2.12 6.63 6.18
C PHE A 20 -2.03 7.58 7.35
N THR A 21 -0.87 8.20 7.54
CA THR A 21 -0.64 9.16 8.64
C THR A 21 0.02 10.45 8.17
N HIS A 22 -0.51 11.57 8.66
CA HIS A 22 0.16 12.86 8.64
C HIS A 22 -0.23 13.62 9.91
N VAL A 23 0.36 13.22 11.04
CA VAL A 23 -0.01 13.61 12.43
C VAL A 23 -1.25 12.90 12.95
N ILE A 24 -2.25 12.67 12.10
CA ILE A 24 -3.44 11.86 12.40
C ILE A 24 -3.57 10.70 11.41
N TYR A 25 -4.24 9.64 11.85
CA TYR A 25 -4.52 8.46 11.01
C TYR A 25 -5.79 8.65 10.18
N THR A 26 -5.78 8.11 8.97
CA THR A 26 -6.98 8.04 8.12
C THR A 26 -8.03 7.07 8.67
N HIS A 27 -9.28 7.29 8.25
CA HIS A 27 -10.36 6.33 8.45
C HIS A 27 -10.26 5.16 7.46
N LEU A 28 -9.94 5.46 6.21
CA LEU A 28 -9.70 4.44 5.19
C LEU A 28 -8.39 3.73 5.46
N THR A 29 -8.41 2.42 5.28
CA THR A 29 -7.23 1.57 5.31
C THR A 29 -6.40 1.75 4.04
N VAL A 30 -5.13 1.39 4.14
CA VAL A 30 -4.22 1.30 3.00
C VAL A 30 -4.77 0.29 1.99
N LEU A 31 -5.32 -0.84 2.44
CA LEU A 31 -5.87 -1.86 1.55
C LEU A 31 -7.03 -1.35 0.70
N GLU A 32 -8.01 -0.65 1.29
CA GLU A 32 -9.14 -0.06 0.55
C GLU A 32 -8.66 0.94 -0.51
N THR A 33 -7.62 1.72 -0.18
CA THR A 33 -7.03 2.66 -1.12
C THR A 33 -6.31 1.94 -2.26
N LEU A 34 -5.55 0.89 -1.96
CA LEU A 34 -4.86 0.10 -2.99
C LEU A 34 -5.85 -0.62 -3.91
N VAL A 35 -6.97 -1.13 -3.40
CA VAL A 35 -8.08 -1.69 -4.21
C VAL A 35 -8.63 -0.62 -5.15
N SER A 36 -8.82 0.60 -4.66
CA SER A 36 -9.26 1.74 -5.48
C SER A 36 -8.23 2.08 -6.58
N VAL A 37 -6.93 2.04 -6.28
CA VAL A 37 -5.85 2.22 -7.26
C VAL A 37 -5.88 1.11 -8.32
N LEU A 38 -6.06 -0.15 -7.92
CA LEU A 38 -6.17 -1.27 -8.86
C LEU A 38 -7.37 -1.09 -9.80
N SER A 39 -8.54 -0.74 -9.24
CA SER A 39 -9.75 -0.47 -10.02
C SER A 39 -9.50 0.62 -11.06
N TRP A 40 -8.86 1.73 -10.64
CA TRP A 40 -8.51 2.81 -11.55
C TRP A 40 -7.53 2.37 -12.65
N LEU A 41 -6.50 1.59 -12.32
CA LEU A 41 -5.55 1.03 -13.30
C LEU A 41 -6.23 0.07 -14.30
N ASN A 42 -7.28 -0.65 -13.89
CA ASN A 42 -8.06 -1.49 -14.79
C ASN A 42 -8.84 -0.66 -15.83
N SER A 43 -9.40 0.47 -15.41
CA SER A 43 -10.09 1.39 -16.32
C SER A 43 -9.13 2.23 -17.19
N HIS A 44 -7.84 2.28 -16.86
CA HIS A 44 -6.84 3.10 -17.54
C HIS A 44 -5.58 2.27 -17.91
N PRO A 45 -5.65 1.35 -18.89
CA PRO A 45 -4.61 0.37 -19.16
C PRO A 45 -3.28 0.94 -19.67
N LYS A 46 -3.25 2.21 -20.10
CA LYS A 46 -2.04 2.90 -20.58
C LYS A 46 -1.33 3.70 -19.48
N GLU A 47 -1.93 3.77 -18.30
CA GLU A 47 -1.42 4.59 -17.21
C GLU A 47 -0.48 3.81 -16.31
N ILE A 48 0.49 4.52 -15.74
CA ILE A 48 1.44 3.99 -14.77
C ILE A 48 1.31 4.78 -13.47
N VAL A 49 1.26 4.06 -12.35
CA VAL A 49 1.22 4.64 -11.01
C VAL A 49 2.47 4.19 -10.25
N ILE A 50 3.19 5.16 -9.70
CA ILE A 50 4.32 4.93 -8.79
C ILE A 50 3.81 5.19 -7.38
N LEU A 51 3.87 4.17 -6.52
CA LEU A 51 3.50 4.24 -5.11
C LEU A 51 4.76 4.16 -4.27
N VAL A 52 5.03 5.20 -3.48
CA VAL A 52 6.09 5.20 -2.47
C VAL A 52 5.43 4.99 -1.12
N CYS A 53 5.72 3.86 -0.47
CA CYS A 53 5.25 3.57 0.88
C CYS A 53 6.37 3.87 1.88
N SER A 54 6.18 4.85 2.75
CA SER A 54 7.19 5.38 3.67
C SER A 54 6.73 5.33 5.14
N HIS A 55 7.61 5.71 6.07
CA HIS A 55 7.46 5.67 7.55
C HIS A 55 7.36 4.27 8.14
N LEU A 56 6.33 3.50 7.77
CA LEU A 56 6.08 2.11 8.24
C LEU A 56 6.06 2.00 9.78
N GLU A 57 5.61 3.05 10.47
CA GLU A 57 5.59 3.14 11.93
C GLU A 57 4.60 2.13 12.53
N GLY A 58 4.97 1.52 13.66
CA GLY A 58 4.13 0.55 14.36
C GLY A 58 4.01 -0.82 13.68
N MET A 59 4.73 -1.06 12.58
CA MET A 59 4.73 -2.35 11.90
C MET A 59 5.82 -3.26 12.47
N ASP A 60 5.43 -4.47 12.87
CA ASP A 60 6.39 -5.54 13.11
C ASP A 60 6.75 -6.26 11.79
N ASP A 61 7.75 -7.15 11.84
CA ASP A 61 8.22 -7.86 10.65
C ASP A 61 7.10 -8.65 9.96
N LYS A 62 6.19 -9.25 10.74
CA LYS A 62 5.06 -10.03 10.20
C LYS A 62 4.04 -9.14 9.50
N CYS A 63 3.74 -7.99 10.07
CA CYS A 63 2.87 -6.97 9.47
C CYS A 63 3.48 -6.46 8.16
N HIS A 64 4.79 -6.19 8.16
CA HIS A 64 5.51 -5.75 6.98
C HIS A 64 5.55 -6.81 5.86
N GLU A 65 5.81 -8.08 6.20
CA GLU A 65 5.74 -9.20 5.24
C GLU A 65 4.33 -9.37 4.67
N SER A 66 3.31 -9.27 5.53
CA SER A 66 1.90 -9.35 5.13
C SER A 66 1.53 -8.20 4.19
N PHE A 67 2.05 -7.00 4.43
CA PHE A 67 1.85 -5.85 3.56
C PHE A 67 2.46 -6.06 2.16
N ILE A 68 3.70 -6.55 2.10
CA ILE A 68 4.37 -6.90 0.83
C ILE A 68 3.58 -8.00 0.10
N PHE A 69 3.12 -9.02 0.82
CA PHE A 69 2.31 -10.09 0.24
C PHE A 69 1.01 -9.55 -0.33
N CYS A 70 0.32 -8.67 0.38
CA CYS A 70 -0.88 -7.99 -0.10
C CYS A 70 -0.62 -7.19 -1.38
N LEU A 71 0.46 -6.41 -1.46
CA LEU A 71 0.84 -5.67 -2.68
C LEU A 71 1.05 -6.61 -3.87
N LYS A 72 1.80 -7.69 -3.67
CA LYS A 72 2.06 -8.71 -4.71
C LYS A 72 0.78 -9.39 -5.17
N ARG A 73 -0.08 -9.79 -4.24
CA ARG A 73 -1.35 -10.46 -4.54
C ARG A 73 -2.33 -9.53 -5.26
N LEU A 74 -2.42 -8.27 -4.84
CA LEU A 74 -3.39 -7.31 -5.37
C LEU A 74 -3.03 -6.86 -6.79
N PHE A 75 -1.79 -6.45 -7.02
CA PHE A 75 -1.37 -5.92 -8.32
C PHE A 75 -0.92 -7.00 -9.29
N GLY A 76 -0.40 -8.14 -8.80
CA GLY A 76 -0.04 -9.29 -9.63
C GLY A 76 0.80 -8.91 -10.85
N SER A 77 0.30 -9.23 -12.05
CA SER A 77 0.94 -8.94 -13.33
C SER A 77 1.06 -7.46 -13.69
N LYS A 78 0.39 -6.56 -12.95
CA LYS A 78 0.54 -5.10 -13.12
C LYS A 78 1.76 -4.54 -12.40
N LEU A 79 2.43 -5.32 -11.55
CA LEU A 79 3.69 -4.91 -10.95
C LEU A 79 4.78 -4.90 -12.00
N CYS A 80 5.56 -3.81 -12.04
CA CYS A 80 6.73 -3.76 -12.90
C CYS A 80 7.73 -4.85 -12.49
N PRO A 81 8.28 -5.62 -13.44
CA PRO A 81 9.29 -6.62 -13.13
C PRO A 81 10.52 -5.92 -12.55
N ARG A 82 11.08 -6.50 -11.50
CA ARG A 82 12.39 -6.06 -10.99
C ARG A 82 13.41 -6.36 -12.07
N LYS A 83 14.00 -5.32 -12.67
CA LYS A 83 15.22 -5.51 -13.46
C LYS A 83 16.30 -6.00 -12.51
N VAL A 84 16.67 -7.27 -12.62
CA VAL A 84 17.90 -7.79 -12.01
C VAL A 84 18.99 -7.42 -13.00
N SER A 85 19.66 -6.30 -12.74
CA SER A 85 20.91 -5.91 -13.40
C SER A 85 22.08 -6.61 -12.73
#